data_AF-A0A8S4NP58-F1
#
_entry.id   AF-A0A8S4NP58-F1
#
_cell.length_a   1.000
_cell.length_b   1.000
_cell.length_c   1.000
_cell.angle_alpha   90.00
_cell.angle_beta   90.00
_cell.angle_gamma   90.00
#
_symmetry.space_group_name_H-M   'P 1'
#
loop_
_entity.id
_entity.type
_entity.pdbx_description
1 polymer ?
#
loop_
_entity_poly.entity_id
_entity_poly.type
_entity_poly.pdbx_seq_one_letter_code
_entity_poly.pdbx_strand_id
1 'polypeptide(L)'
;VAEVNMAAEKKRAVEKQMELLEKNEVPEEFEDDNDSSNDSEEFDDDVDSDAEAMEGINQEVNVEFEAREAQDSDFHGVRKLLQQLFLKASVNISDLTDTILTQNYVGSVIKQSDILEDDEEDMGDDDEVFGVISVVNITEKKDNESHKLIKKYVLDKCKECSDAQTYKTFEETLCGESQIGLLLSERFINIPPQIAPPMYDSLIKDIDKANKNKMKYNFDYYLMFIKTYRMTVYQGMSKKKKKGQGVLQTTYVNVEEEFFVEEADLKFEYSVEHEHDSVVDGKWDDEDNEMKPYRTVILLKADKLNTVVTKTRDEFSQ
;
A
#
# COMPACT_ATOMS: atom_id res chain seq x y z
N VAL A 1 -30.55 9.43 -8.34
CA VAL A 1 -29.93 10.56 -9.07
C VAL A 1 -28.78 11.18 -8.28
N ALA A 2 -28.92 11.42 -6.96
CA ALA A 2 -27.82 11.91 -6.13
C ALA A 2 -26.67 10.90 -5.93
N GLU A 3 -26.96 9.60 -5.77
CA GLU A 3 -25.92 8.55 -5.61
C GLU A 3 -25.13 8.29 -6.90
N VAL A 4 -25.77 8.36 -8.06
CA VAL A 4 -25.12 8.19 -9.38
C VAL A 4 -24.15 9.33 -9.66
N ASN A 5 -24.46 10.55 -9.21
CA ASN A 5 -23.55 11.69 -9.35
C ASN A 5 -22.32 11.57 -8.43
N MET A 6 -22.47 10.97 -7.25
CA MET A 6 -21.37 10.80 -6.30
C MET A 6 -20.37 9.74 -6.78
N ALA A 7 -20.85 8.65 -7.37
CA ALA A 7 -20.01 7.62 -8.00
C ALA A 7 -19.25 8.17 -9.23
N ALA A 8 -19.90 8.99 -10.06
CA ALA A 8 -19.27 9.62 -11.20
C ALA A 8 -18.21 10.67 -10.80
N GLU A 9 -18.44 11.41 -9.71
CA GLU A 9 -17.45 12.35 -9.16
C GLU A 9 -16.26 11.62 -8.53
N LYS A 10 -16.47 10.49 -7.84
CA LYS A 10 -15.40 9.63 -7.32
C LYS A 10 -14.56 9.05 -8.47
N LYS A 11 -15.20 8.52 -9.52
CA LYS A 11 -14.49 7.96 -10.70
C LYS A 11 -13.61 9.01 -11.40
N ARG A 12 -14.13 10.22 -11.58
CA ARG A 12 -13.40 11.33 -12.19
C ARG A 12 -12.25 11.85 -11.32
N ALA A 13 -12.39 11.76 -9.99
CA ALA A 13 -11.31 12.10 -9.07
C ALA A 13 -10.15 11.10 -9.19
N VAL A 14 -10.46 9.80 -9.31
CA VAL A 14 -9.46 8.73 -9.49
C VAL A 14 -8.74 8.85 -10.84
N GLU A 15 -9.47 9.08 -11.94
CA GLU A 15 -8.87 9.28 -13.28
C GLU A 15 -7.92 10.47 -13.30
N LYS A 16 -8.30 11.59 -12.67
CA LYS A 16 -7.46 12.79 -12.59
C LYS A 16 -6.25 12.57 -11.67
N GLN A 17 -6.35 11.66 -10.70
CA GLN A 17 -5.25 11.30 -9.80
C GLN A 17 -4.22 10.41 -10.53
N MET A 18 -4.67 9.53 -11.43
CA MET A 18 -3.82 8.71 -12.30
C MET A 18 -3.03 9.58 -13.30
N GLU A 19 -3.68 10.55 -13.96
CA GLU A 19 -3.01 11.50 -14.89
C GLU A 19 -1.93 12.38 -14.20
N LEU A 20 -2.07 12.62 -12.90
CA LEU A 20 -1.10 13.40 -12.11
C LEU A 20 0.10 12.56 -11.66
N LEU A 21 -0.06 11.24 -11.59
CA LEU A 21 1.00 10.29 -11.21
C LEU A 21 1.84 9.88 -12.43
N GLU A 22 1.25 9.79 -13.62
CA GLU A 22 1.97 9.55 -14.89
C GLU A 22 2.95 10.66 -15.27
N LYS A 23 2.77 11.88 -14.74
CA LYS A 23 3.66 13.02 -15.03
C LYS A 23 4.90 13.13 -14.16
N ASN A 24 5.03 12.28 -13.15
CA ASN A 24 6.19 12.25 -12.25
C ASN A 24 7.06 11.03 -12.56
N GLU A 25 7.68 11.02 -13.74
CA GLU A 25 8.80 10.13 -14.03
C GLU A 25 10.01 10.48 -13.16
N VAL A 26 10.72 9.43 -12.76
CA VAL A 26 11.93 9.43 -11.92
C VAL A 26 13.08 10.12 -12.68
N PRO A 27 13.92 10.97 -12.05
CA PRO A 27 15.17 11.40 -12.67
C PRO A 27 16.16 10.23 -12.69
N GLU A 28 16.64 9.88 -13.88
CA GLU A 28 17.75 8.94 -14.07
C GLU A 28 18.97 9.32 -13.21
N GLU A 29 19.59 8.33 -12.60
CA GLU A 29 20.83 8.46 -11.83
C GLU A 29 21.99 8.87 -12.75
N PHE A 30 22.67 9.97 -12.42
CA PHE A 30 23.91 10.38 -13.06
C PHE A 30 25.09 9.62 -12.44
N GLU A 31 25.72 8.75 -13.22
CA GLU A 31 27.10 8.34 -12.97
C GLU A 31 28.06 9.41 -13.52
N ASP A 32 28.82 9.99 -12.60
CA ASP A 32 29.95 10.90 -12.85
C ASP A 32 31.13 10.06 -13.37
N ASP A 33 31.54 10.25 -14.62
CA ASP A 33 32.92 9.96 -15.02
C ASP A 33 33.45 10.98 -16.03
N ASN A 34 34.63 11.46 -15.70
CA ASN A 34 35.29 12.66 -16.18
C ASN A 34 36.35 12.27 -17.22
N ASP A 35 36.20 12.65 -18.49
CA ASP A 35 37.38 12.89 -19.32
C ASP A 35 37.14 13.98 -20.39
N SER A 36 38.13 14.85 -20.50
CA SER A 36 38.13 16.00 -21.39
C SER A 36 38.69 15.61 -22.76
N SER A 37 38.04 16.02 -23.84
CA SER A 37 38.75 16.57 -25.00
C SER A 37 37.80 17.32 -25.92
N ASN A 38 38.24 18.53 -26.22
CA ASN A 38 37.65 19.51 -27.12
C ASN A 38 38.14 19.22 -28.55
N ASP A 39 37.23 18.95 -29.49
CA ASP A 39 37.46 19.33 -30.89
C ASP A 39 36.16 19.56 -31.64
N SER A 40 36.15 20.70 -32.33
CA SER A 40 35.15 21.22 -33.26
C SER A 40 34.96 20.31 -34.47
N GLU A 41 33.76 20.32 -35.09
CA GLU A 41 33.48 20.59 -36.53
C GLU A 41 31.94 20.55 -36.73
N GLU A 42 31.35 21.70 -37.03
CA GLU A 42 30.70 22.06 -38.31
C GLU A 42 29.29 21.46 -38.51
N PHE A 43 28.32 22.37 -38.48
CA PHE A 43 26.94 22.20 -38.90
C PHE A 43 26.89 21.89 -40.40
N ASP A 44 26.22 20.80 -40.78
CA ASP A 44 25.60 20.70 -42.09
C ASP A 44 24.17 20.15 -41.94
N ASP A 45 23.23 20.99 -42.39
CA ASP A 45 21.80 20.76 -42.46
C ASP A 45 21.49 19.83 -43.64
N ASP A 46 21.16 18.57 -43.38
CA ASP A 46 20.45 17.71 -44.34
C ASP A 46 19.15 17.21 -43.70
N VAL A 47 18.16 18.10 -43.74
CA VAL A 47 16.74 17.79 -43.54
C VAL A 47 16.25 17.08 -44.80
N ASP A 48 16.37 15.77 -44.87
CA ASP A 48 15.59 14.96 -45.81
C ASP A 48 14.37 14.36 -45.13
N SER A 49 13.24 14.61 -45.77
CA SER A 49 11.89 14.46 -45.28
C SER A 49 11.45 13.01 -45.47
N ASP A 50 11.59 12.17 -44.45
CA ASP A 50 10.86 10.89 -44.38
C ASP A 50 9.73 10.98 -43.35
N ALA A 51 8.64 11.62 -43.81
CA ALA A 51 7.41 11.82 -43.07
C ALA A 51 6.44 10.65 -43.31
N GLU A 52 6.84 9.41 -43.04
CA GLU A 52 5.96 8.22 -43.14
C GLU A 52 6.40 7.11 -42.18
N ALA A 53 6.18 7.29 -40.86
CA ALA A 53 5.89 6.21 -39.89
C ALA A 53 5.85 6.74 -38.44
N MET A 54 4.79 7.44 -38.06
CA MET A 54 4.49 7.70 -36.64
C MET A 54 3.09 7.21 -36.26
N GLU A 55 2.60 6.18 -36.96
CA GLU A 55 1.44 5.38 -36.57
C GLU A 55 1.94 4.08 -35.93
N GLY A 56 2.31 4.11 -34.65
CA GLY A 56 2.81 2.90 -33.97
C GLY A 56 2.94 2.95 -32.45
N ILE A 57 2.85 4.12 -31.79
CA ILE A 57 3.05 4.23 -30.33
C ILE A 57 1.71 4.27 -29.61
N ASN A 58 0.86 3.28 -29.87
CA ASN A 58 -0.34 3.03 -29.08
C ASN A 58 -0.62 1.52 -29.02
N GLN A 59 0.43 0.73 -28.85
CA GLN A 59 0.29 -0.66 -28.45
C GLN A 59 -0.17 -0.65 -26.99
N GLU A 60 -1.45 -0.94 -26.78
CA GLU A 60 -1.99 -1.21 -25.45
C GLU A 60 -1.32 -2.49 -24.92
N VAL A 61 -0.29 -2.33 -24.07
CA VAL A 61 0.33 -3.45 -23.37
C VAL A 61 -0.66 -3.94 -22.32
N ASN A 62 -1.31 -5.08 -22.60
CA ASN A 62 -2.18 -5.75 -21.64
C ASN A 62 -1.31 -6.45 -20.59
N VAL A 63 -1.07 -5.77 -19.47
CA VAL A 63 -0.43 -6.36 -18.30
C VAL A 63 -1.48 -7.10 -17.48
N GLU A 64 -1.33 -8.41 -17.35
CA GLU A 64 -2.14 -9.23 -16.45
C GLU A 64 -1.37 -9.48 -15.15
N PHE A 65 -2.06 -9.30 -14.01
CA PHE A 65 -1.52 -9.59 -12.68
C PHE A 65 -2.13 -10.86 -12.15
N GLU A 66 -1.30 -11.72 -11.58
CA GLU A 66 -1.75 -12.96 -10.95
C GLU A 66 -1.24 -13.11 -9.51
N ALA A 67 -2.05 -13.77 -8.71
CA ALA A 67 -1.70 -14.12 -7.34
C ALA A 67 -1.02 -15.50 -7.32
N ARG A 68 0.25 -15.55 -6.91
CA ARG A 68 1.04 -16.78 -6.75
C ARG A 68 1.34 -17.04 -5.28
N GLU A 69 1.66 -18.28 -4.93
CA GLU A 69 2.18 -18.62 -3.59
C GLU A 69 3.54 -17.93 -3.37
N ALA A 70 3.79 -17.42 -2.17
CA ALA A 70 5.06 -16.76 -1.85
C ALA A 70 6.22 -17.78 -1.83
N GLN A 71 7.36 -17.38 -2.40
CA GLN A 71 8.59 -18.17 -2.50
C GLN A 71 9.78 -17.45 -1.89
N ASP A 72 10.85 -18.18 -1.56
CA ASP A 72 12.06 -17.58 -0.97
C ASP A 72 12.70 -16.52 -1.87
N SER A 73 12.55 -16.64 -3.20
CA SER A 73 12.97 -15.63 -4.19
C SER A 73 12.24 -14.29 -4.03
N ASP A 74 11.06 -14.27 -3.39
CA ASP A 74 10.21 -13.09 -3.25
C ASP A 74 10.61 -12.20 -2.07
N PHE A 75 11.68 -12.57 -1.35
CA PHE A 75 12.07 -11.93 -0.11
C PHE A 75 12.26 -10.43 -0.25
N HIS A 76 13.00 -9.97 -1.25
CA HIS A 76 13.34 -8.55 -1.33
C HIS A 76 12.14 -7.72 -1.79
N GLY A 77 11.34 -8.21 -2.74
CA GLY A 77 10.05 -7.61 -3.11
C GLY A 77 9.05 -7.49 -1.95
N VAL A 78 8.82 -8.56 -1.18
CA VAL A 78 7.93 -8.51 0.00
C VAL A 78 8.49 -7.59 1.08
N ARG A 79 9.80 -7.64 1.35
CA ARG A 79 10.47 -6.77 2.32
C ARG A 79 10.32 -5.30 1.96
N LYS A 80 10.42 -4.94 0.68
CA LYS A 80 10.24 -3.58 0.17
C LYS A 80 8.83 -3.05 0.45
N LEU A 81 7.79 -3.85 0.20
CA LEU A 81 6.40 -3.50 0.51
C LEU A 81 6.19 -3.27 2.01
N LEU A 82 6.71 -4.16 2.86
CA LEU A 82 6.62 -4.00 4.31
C LEU A 82 7.42 -2.81 4.83
N GLN A 83 8.55 -2.49 4.21
CA GLN A 83 9.34 -1.31 4.55
C GLN A 83 8.59 -0.01 4.23
N GLN A 84 7.80 0.04 3.16
CA GLN A 84 6.93 1.18 2.87
C GLN A 84 5.78 1.31 3.89
N LEU A 85 5.26 0.18 4.38
CA LEU A 85 4.21 0.17 5.40
C LEU A 85 4.72 0.69 6.75
N PHE A 86 5.85 0.14 7.22
CA PHE A 86 6.39 0.39 8.56
C PHE A 86 7.39 1.56 8.63
N LEU A 87 7.95 2.03 7.50
CA LEU A 87 8.90 3.15 7.44
C LEU A 87 10.03 3.02 8.49
N LYS A 88 10.13 4.00 9.41
CA LYS A 88 11.15 4.06 10.47
C LYS A 88 10.70 3.36 11.77
N ALA A 89 9.65 2.54 11.72
CA ALA A 89 9.16 1.80 12.88
C ALA A 89 10.19 0.81 13.41
N SER A 90 10.17 0.57 14.72
CA SER A 90 11.02 -0.42 15.38
C SER A 90 10.47 -1.85 15.22
N VAL A 91 10.14 -2.26 13.99
CA VAL A 91 9.68 -3.62 13.64
C VAL A 91 10.80 -4.34 12.91
N ASN A 92 11.02 -5.63 13.20
CA ASN A 92 11.95 -6.43 12.41
C ASN A 92 11.26 -6.89 11.12
N ILE A 93 11.40 -6.08 10.07
CA ILE A 93 10.80 -6.31 8.76
C ILE A 93 11.37 -7.58 8.11
N SER A 94 12.68 -7.84 8.26
CA SER A 94 13.30 -9.05 7.69
C SER A 94 12.72 -10.31 8.30
N ASP A 95 12.64 -10.41 9.64
CA ASP A 95 12.04 -11.56 10.30
C ASP A 95 10.54 -11.73 9.93
N LEU A 96 9.82 -10.61 9.78
CA LEU A 96 8.41 -10.64 9.36
C LEU A 96 8.28 -11.17 7.93
N THR A 97 9.17 -10.74 7.04
CA THR A 97 9.25 -11.22 5.64
C THR A 97 9.55 -12.72 5.63
N ASP A 98 10.58 -13.17 6.33
CA ASP A 98 10.92 -14.60 6.45
C ASP A 98 9.73 -15.41 6.98
N THR A 99 8.99 -14.86 7.94
CA THR A 99 7.80 -15.50 8.50
C THR A 99 6.68 -15.64 7.46
N ILE A 100 6.49 -14.66 6.56
CA ILE A 100 5.52 -14.72 5.46
C ILE A 100 5.92 -15.77 4.43
N LEU A 101 7.18 -15.80 4.00
CA LEU A 101 7.65 -16.76 2.99
C LEU A 101 7.64 -18.20 3.53
N THR A 102 8.06 -18.38 4.79
CA THR A 102 8.04 -19.70 5.45
C THR A 102 6.61 -20.22 5.65
N GLN A 103 5.61 -19.33 5.79
CA GLN A 103 4.19 -19.70 5.92
C GLN A 103 3.44 -19.68 4.57
N ASN A 104 4.05 -20.18 3.50
CA ASN A 104 3.50 -20.19 2.14
C ASN A 104 2.11 -20.84 1.93
N TYR A 105 1.44 -21.30 2.99
CA TYR A 105 0.09 -21.85 2.98
C TYR A 105 -1.00 -20.83 3.37
N VAL A 106 -0.66 -19.60 3.77
CA VAL A 106 -1.61 -18.50 4.00
C VAL A 106 -1.16 -17.21 3.33
N GLY A 107 -1.89 -16.82 2.29
CA GLY A 107 -1.64 -15.59 1.55
C GLY A 107 -0.98 -15.83 0.20
N SER A 108 -0.74 -14.75 -0.52
CA SER A 108 -0.21 -14.76 -1.88
C SER A 108 0.58 -13.49 -2.18
N VAL A 109 1.48 -13.59 -3.15
CA VAL A 109 2.16 -12.45 -3.78
C VAL A 109 1.53 -12.14 -5.12
N ILE A 110 1.52 -10.87 -5.52
CA ILE A 110 1.05 -10.43 -6.84
C ILE A 110 2.28 -10.30 -7.74
N LYS A 111 2.26 -11.00 -8.86
CA LYS A 111 3.28 -10.91 -9.91
C LYS A 111 2.62 -10.61 -11.25
N GLN A 112 3.39 -10.06 -12.18
CA GLN A 112 2.97 -9.97 -13.57
C GLN A 112 2.99 -11.38 -14.18
N SER A 113 1.95 -11.74 -14.95
CA SER A 113 1.97 -12.99 -15.69
C SER A 113 2.93 -12.85 -16.88
N ASP A 114 3.79 -13.84 -17.07
CA ASP A 114 4.81 -13.87 -18.12
C ASP A 114 4.18 -13.52 -19.48
N ILE A 115 4.60 -12.40 -20.07
CA ILE A 115 4.37 -12.13 -21.49
C ILE A 115 5.42 -12.98 -22.22
N LEU A 116 4.97 -13.92 -23.05
CA LEU A 116 5.82 -14.67 -23.97
C LEU A 116 6.37 -13.72 -25.05
N GLU A 117 7.34 -12.88 -24.71
CA GLU A 117 8.18 -12.21 -25.70
C GLU A 117 9.61 -12.72 -25.53
N ASP A 118 10.07 -13.40 -26.57
CA ASP A 118 11.33 -14.12 -26.75
C ASP A 118 12.57 -13.20 -26.72
N ASP A 119 12.65 -12.23 -25.82
CA ASP A 119 13.82 -11.39 -25.60
C ASP A 119 14.48 -11.77 -24.25
N GLU A 120 14.91 -13.03 -24.18
CA GLU A 120 15.86 -13.52 -23.20
C GLU A 120 17.25 -12.94 -23.52
N GLU A 121 17.50 -11.68 -23.21
CA GLU A 121 18.86 -11.14 -23.08
C GLU A 121 18.82 -9.78 -22.34
N ASP A 122 19.32 -9.79 -21.09
CA ASP A 122 19.52 -8.66 -20.16
C ASP A 122 18.27 -8.04 -19.50
N MET A 123 17.86 -8.61 -18.36
CA MET A 123 17.60 -7.83 -17.13
C MET A 123 17.83 -8.72 -15.90
N GLY A 124 18.45 -8.17 -14.86
CA GLY A 124 18.87 -8.90 -13.65
C GLY A 124 17.71 -9.50 -12.85
N ASP A 125 18.04 -10.23 -11.77
CA ASP A 125 17.12 -10.81 -10.78
C ASP A 125 16.12 -9.77 -10.21
N ASP A 126 15.14 -9.34 -10.99
CA ASP A 126 14.26 -8.24 -10.60
C ASP A 126 13.13 -8.77 -9.72
N ASP A 127 13.06 -8.20 -8.53
CA ASP A 127 12.06 -8.41 -7.49
C ASP A 127 10.64 -8.02 -7.95
N GLU A 128 10.04 -8.81 -8.84
CA GLU A 128 8.74 -8.57 -9.48
C GLU A 128 7.52 -8.82 -8.56
N VAL A 129 7.66 -8.53 -7.27
CA VAL A 129 6.53 -8.59 -6.33
C VAL A 129 5.85 -7.22 -6.28
N PHE A 130 4.69 -7.13 -6.92
CA PHE A 130 3.87 -5.90 -6.97
C PHE A 130 2.92 -5.77 -5.78
N GLY A 131 2.70 -6.85 -5.05
CA GLY A 131 1.86 -6.86 -3.86
C GLY A 131 1.99 -8.13 -3.05
N VAL A 132 1.53 -8.08 -1.81
CA VAL A 132 1.50 -9.19 -0.86
C VAL A 132 0.24 -9.09 -0.02
N ILE A 133 -0.43 -10.23 0.15
CA ILE A 133 -1.49 -10.39 1.13
C ILE A 133 -1.18 -11.61 1.99
N SER A 134 -1.18 -11.46 3.31
CA SER A 134 -0.95 -12.57 4.24
C SER A 134 -1.46 -12.23 5.63
N VAL A 135 -1.64 -13.24 6.47
CA VAL A 135 -1.95 -13.06 7.89
C VAL A 135 -0.93 -13.79 8.74
N VAL A 136 -0.23 -13.05 9.61
CA VAL A 136 0.74 -13.63 10.54
C VAL A 136 0.13 -13.74 11.93
N ASN A 137 0.15 -14.92 12.55
CA ASN A 137 -0.25 -15.05 13.96
C ASN A 137 0.80 -14.45 14.90
N ILE A 138 0.55 -13.24 15.39
CA ILE A 138 1.45 -12.51 16.31
C ILE A 138 1.20 -12.83 17.80
N THR A 139 0.24 -13.71 18.10
CA THR A 139 0.03 -14.27 19.44
C THR A 139 0.77 -15.60 19.63
N GLU A 140 1.03 -16.33 18.55
CA GLU A 140 1.85 -17.53 18.56
C GLU A 140 3.34 -17.19 18.79
N LYS A 141 4.08 -18.15 19.38
CA LYS A 141 5.51 -18.02 19.73
C LYS A 141 5.76 -16.71 20.49
N LYS A 142 5.25 -16.61 21.72
CA LYS A 142 5.36 -15.42 22.58
C LYS A 142 6.79 -14.91 22.77
N ASP A 143 7.79 -15.75 22.54
CA ASP A 143 9.21 -15.40 22.61
C ASP A 143 9.79 -14.85 21.30
N ASN A 144 9.01 -14.75 20.22
CA ASN A 144 9.42 -14.11 18.99
C ASN A 144 9.55 -12.59 19.21
N GLU A 145 10.77 -12.08 19.11
CA GLU A 145 11.08 -10.67 19.29
C GLU A 145 10.37 -9.78 18.27
N SER A 146 10.23 -10.21 17.01
CA SER A 146 9.50 -9.45 15.98
C SER A 146 8.04 -9.21 16.38
N HIS A 147 7.35 -10.24 16.92
CA HIS A 147 5.98 -10.11 17.41
C HIS A 147 5.87 -9.13 18.59
N LYS A 148 6.83 -9.19 19.53
CA LYS A 148 6.87 -8.27 20.67
C LYS A 148 7.07 -6.83 20.22
N LEU A 149 7.97 -6.62 19.25
CA LEU A 149 8.27 -5.31 18.69
C LEU A 149 7.07 -4.70 17.97
N ILE A 150 6.31 -5.49 17.19
CA ILE A 150 5.07 -5.04 16.55
C ILE A 150 4.05 -4.59 17.60
N LYS A 151 3.78 -5.43 18.61
CA LYS A 151 2.82 -5.08 19.68
C LYS A 151 3.25 -3.83 20.44
N LYS A 152 4.54 -3.75 20.78
CA LYS A 152 5.13 -2.58 21.45
C LYS A 152 4.98 -1.32 20.60
N TYR A 153 5.29 -1.38 19.31
CA TYR A 153 5.15 -0.26 18.39
C TYR A 153 3.72 0.27 18.33
N VAL A 154 2.74 -0.64 18.20
CA VAL A 154 1.32 -0.26 18.21
C VAL A 154 0.93 0.43 19.51
N LEU A 155 1.32 -0.12 20.66
CA LEU A 155 0.99 0.47 21.96
C LEU A 155 1.66 1.83 22.18
N ASP A 156 2.93 1.96 21.78
CA ASP A 156 3.68 3.21 21.89
C ASP A 156 3.00 4.32 21.06
N LYS A 157 2.65 4.04 19.79
CA LYS A 157 1.93 5.01 18.93
C LYS A 157 0.50 5.27 19.43
N CYS A 158 -0.21 4.24 19.90
CA CYS A 158 -1.55 4.40 20.46
C CYS A 158 -1.52 5.32 21.69
N LYS A 159 -0.53 5.18 22.57
CA LYS A 159 -0.37 6.02 23.76
C LYS A 159 -0.09 7.48 23.42
N GLU A 160 0.65 7.73 22.34
CA GLU A 160 0.98 9.06 21.86
C GLU A 160 -0.21 9.75 21.19
N CYS A 161 -1.01 9.01 20.42
CA CYS A 161 -1.98 9.60 19.48
C CYS A 161 -3.46 9.37 19.82
N SER A 162 -3.78 8.57 20.85
CA SER A 162 -5.17 8.26 21.22
C SER A 162 -5.50 8.61 22.68
N ASP A 163 -6.79 8.53 23.03
CA ASP A 163 -7.23 8.73 24.41
C ASP A 163 -6.92 7.50 25.31
N ALA A 164 -6.96 7.72 26.61
CA ALA A 164 -6.60 6.69 27.59
C ALA A 164 -7.52 5.45 27.55
N GLN A 165 -8.79 5.59 27.13
CA GLN A 165 -9.71 4.47 27.04
C GLN A 165 -9.35 3.61 25.83
N THR A 166 -9.09 4.22 24.67
CA THR A 166 -8.62 3.53 23.46
C THR A 166 -7.31 2.79 23.72
N TYR A 167 -6.31 3.46 24.30
CA TYR A 167 -5.04 2.81 24.68
C TYR A 167 -5.25 1.59 25.56
N LYS A 168 -6.07 1.72 26.61
CA LYS A 168 -6.33 0.63 27.55
C LYS A 168 -6.96 -0.58 26.85
N THR A 169 -7.92 -0.36 25.95
CA THR A 169 -8.55 -1.47 25.22
C THR A 169 -7.59 -2.11 24.22
N PHE A 170 -6.70 -1.34 23.56
CA PHE A 170 -5.61 -1.90 22.75
C PHE A 170 -4.65 -2.74 23.60
N GLU A 171 -4.23 -2.24 24.76
CA GLU A 171 -3.35 -2.96 25.70
C GLU A 171 -3.97 -4.27 26.18
N GLU A 172 -5.23 -4.23 26.64
CA GLU A 172 -5.97 -5.41 27.07
C GLU A 172 -6.12 -6.45 25.95
N THR A 173 -6.35 -6.01 24.71
CA THR A 173 -6.53 -6.92 23.56
C THR A 173 -5.19 -7.50 23.10
N LEU A 174 -4.14 -6.69 22.94
CA LEU A 174 -2.84 -7.11 22.40
C LEU A 174 -2.01 -7.96 23.38
N CYS A 175 -2.10 -7.64 24.67
CA CYS A 175 -1.36 -8.30 25.74
C CYS A 175 -2.19 -9.37 26.50
N GLY A 176 -3.49 -9.47 26.20
CA GLY A 176 -4.40 -10.45 26.78
C GLY A 176 -4.25 -11.86 26.21
N GLU A 177 -5.33 -12.64 26.31
CA GLU A 177 -5.40 -14.03 25.83
C GLU A 177 -5.89 -14.16 24.38
N SER A 178 -6.31 -13.05 23.77
CA SER A 178 -6.85 -13.01 22.40
C SER A 178 -5.84 -13.50 21.36
N GLN A 179 -6.30 -14.31 20.42
CA GLN A 179 -5.55 -14.68 19.22
C GLN A 179 -5.60 -13.54 18.21
N ILE A 180 -4.44 -13.07 17.77
CA ILE A 180 -4.33 -11.87 16.93
C ILE A 180 -3.58 -12.22 15.65
N GLY A 181 -4.26 -12.01 14.52
CA GLY A 181 -3.68 -12.09 13.20
C GLY A 181 -3.26 -10.70 12.74
N LEU A 182 -1.98 -10.51 12.42
CA LEU A 182 -1.54 -9.32 11.70
C LEU A 182 -1.88 -9.51 10.23
N LEU A 183 -2.92 -8.82 9.76
CA LEU A 183 -3.32 -8.80 8.36
C LEU A 183 -2.47 -7.77 7.61
N LEU A 184 -1.72 -8.25 6.63
CA LEU A 184 -0.89 -7.46 5.74
C LEU A 184 -1.53 -7.53 4.35
N SER A 185 -1.81 -6.38 3.75
CA SER A 185 -2.39 -6.26 2.43
C SER A 185 -1.78 -5.05 1.75
N GLU A 186 -0.61 -5.24 1.16
CA GLU A 186 0.16 -4.17 0.53
C GLU A 186 0.26 -4.44 -0.96
N ARG A 187 0.13 -3.40 -1.77
CA ARG A 187 0.34 -3.44 -3.21
C ARG A 187 0.80 -2.07 -3.69
N PHE A 188 1.45 -2.04 -4.85
CA PHE A 188 1.80 -0.78 -5.47
C PHE A 188 0.53 0.00 -5.86
N ILE A 189 0.65 1.32 -5.84
CA ILE A 189 -0.48 2.24 -6.07
C ILE A 189 -1.05 2.14 -7.50
N ASN A 190 -0.25 1.68 -8.45
CA ASN A 190 -0.62 1.47 -9.84
C ASN A 190 -1.39 0.16 -10.06
N ILE A 191 -1.46 -0.73 -9.06
CA ILE A 191 -2.24 -1.96 -9.18
C ILE A 191 -3.74 -1.62 -9.07
N PRO A 192 -4.61 -2.13 -9.96
CA PRO A 192 -6.05 -1.82 -9.92
C PRO A 192 -6.75 -2.44 -8.69
N PRO A 193 -7.72 -1.74 -8.06
CA PRO A 193 -8.45 -2.26 -6.90
C PRO A 193 -9.30 -3.51 -7.15
N GLN A 194 -9.59 -3.83 -8.40
CA GLN A 194 -10.33 -5.03 -8.81
C GLN A 194 -9.62 -6.33 -8.43
N ILE A 195 -8.32 -6.30 -8.13
CA ILE A 195 -7.58 -7.46 -7.64
C ILE A 195 -7.90 -7.79 -6.17
N ALA A 196 -8.40 -6.82 -5.40
CA ALA A 196 -8.61 -7.00 -3.96
C ALA A 196 -9.66 -8.07 -3.61
N PRO A 197 -10.87 -8.11 -4.23
CA PRO A 197 -11.86 -9.15 -3.93
C PRO A 197 -11.33 -10.59 -4.09
N PRO A 198 -10.75 -11.01 -5.23
CA PRO A 198 -10.24 -12.38 -5.37
C PRO A 198 -9.08 -12.68 -4.42
N MET A 199 -8.24 -11.69 -4.10
CA MET A 199 -7.15 -11.84 -3.13
C MET A 199 -7.67 -12.14 -1.72
N TYR A 200 -8.63 -11.36 -1.22
CA TYR A 200 -9.23 -11.62 0.09
C TYR A 200 -10.01 -12.93 0.13
N ASP A 201 -10.70 -13.29 -0.96
CA ASP A 201 -11.38 -14.58 -1.08
C ASP A 201 -10.41 -15.76 -1.01
N SER A 202 -9.24 -15.64 -1.63
CA SER A 202 -8.17 -16.63 -1.51
C SER A 202 -7.66 -16.72 -0.08
N LEU A 203 -7.33 -15.58 0.53
CA LEU A 203 -6.83 -15.52 1.90
C LEU A 203 -7.79 -16.18 2.91
N ILE A 204 -9.09 -15.93 2.81
CA ILE A 204 -10.09 -16.56 3.70
C ILE A 204 -10.09 -18.08 3.52
N LYS A 205 -10.03 -18.58 2.28
CA LYS A 205 -9.97 -20.02 2.01
C LYS A 205 -8.71 -20.65 2.60
N ASP A 206 -7.58 -19.95 2.53
CA ASP A 206 -6.31 -20.41 3.09
C ASP A 206 -6.36 -20.46 4.61
N ILE A 207 -6.92 -19.44 5.26
CA ILE A 207 -7.17 -19.41 6.71
C ILE A 207 -8.06 -20.60 7.11
N ASP A 208 -9.16 -20.84 6.39
CA ASP A 208 -10.05 -21.97 6.64
C ASP A 208 -9.35 -23.32 6.47
N LYS A 209 -8.52 -23.47 5.44
CA LYS A 209 -7.71 -24.66 5.18
C LYS A 209 -6.68 -24.87 6.30
N ALA A 210 -6.04 -23.80 6.77
CA ALA A 210 -5.11 -23.84 7.87
C ALA A 210 -5.78 -24.29 9.17
N ASN A 211 -6.97 -23.75 9.46
CA ASN A 211 -7.77 -24.12 10.62
C ASN A 211 -8.25 -25.58 10.57
N LYS A 212 -8.65 -26.09 9.38
CA LYS A 212 -8.97 -27.52 9.18
C LYS A 212 -7.79 -28.43 9.48
N ASN A 213 -6.57 -27.98 9.18
CA ASN A 213 -5.32 -28.66 9.48
C ASN A 213 -4.86 -28.47 10.95
N LYS A 214 -5.71 -27.90 11.82
CA LYS A 214 -5.45 -27.63 13.24
C LYS A 214 -4.30 -26.66 13.49
N MET A 215 -3.98 -25.79 12.53
CA MET A 215 -3.06 -24.67 12.73
C MET A 215 -3.78 -23.55 13.48
N LYS A 216 -3.01 -22.66 14.12
CA LYS A 216 -3.56 -21.60 14.98
C LYS A 216 -3.92 -20.34 14.16
N TYR A 217 -4.91 -20.45 13.28
CA TYR A 217 -5.44 -19.31 12.51
C TYR A 217 -6.89 -18.96 12.90
N ASN A 218 -7.35 -19.46 14.05
CA ASN A 218 -8.60 -19.05 14.67
C ASN A 218 -8.34 -17.77 15.48
N PHE A 219 -8.40 -16.63 14.79
CA PHE A 219 -8.17 -15.33 15.40
C PHE A 219 -9.43 -14.81 16.08
N ASP A 220 -9.25 -14.06 17.16
CA ASP A 220 -10.30 -13.24 17.76
C ASP A 220 -10.33 -11.85 17.10
N TYR A 221 -9.15 -11.33 16.76
CA TYR A 221 -8.97 -10.02 16.14
C TYR A 221 -7.93 -10.06 15.02
N TYR A 222 -8.17 -9.23 14.01
CA TYR A 222 -7.18 -8.85 13.00
C TYR A 222 -6.65 -7.46 13.31
N LEU A 223 -5.32 -7.35 13.41
CA LEU A 223 -4.61 -6.09 13.47
C LEU A 223 -4.19 -5.72 12.05
N MET A 224 -4.46 -4.49 11.62
CA MET A 224 -4.11 -4.01 10.27
C MET A 224 -3.61 -2.58 10.32
N PHE A 225 -2.64 -2.27 9.47
CA PHE A 225 -2.11 -0.93 9.23
C PHE A 225 -2.57 -0.47 7.86
N ILE A 226 -3.16 0.72 7.78
CA ILE A 226 -3.81 1.25 6.58
C ILE A 226 -3.13 2.57 6.23
N LYS A 227 -2.75 2.73 4.96
CA LYS A 227 -2.11 3.96 4.47
C LYS A 227 -3.17 4.96 4.05
N THR A 228 -3.17 6.14 4.67
CA THR A 228 -4.11 7.21 4.35
C THR A 228 -3.40 8.53 4.08
N TYR A 229 -4.01 9.36 3.24
CA TYR A 229 -3.61 10.75 3.04
C TYR A 229 -4.71 11.67 3.54
N ARG A 230 -4.30 12.77 4.17
CA ARG A 230 -5.21 13.76 4.73
C ARG A 230 -4.98 15.12 4.11
N MET A 231 -6.06 15.71 3.66
CA MET A 231 -6.07 17.09 3.17
C MET A 231 -7.19 17.87 3.84
N THR A 232 -6.86 19.10 4.22
CA THR A 232 -7.88 20.04 4.70
C THR A 232 -8.50 20.73 3.49
N VAL A 233 -9.78 20.46 3.23
CA VAL A 233 -10.51 21.06 2.11
C VAL A 233 -11.38 22.21 2.62
N TYR A 234 -11.27 23.36 1.96
CA TYR A 234 -12.09 24.54 2.26
C TYR A 234 -13.17 24.68 1.18
N GLN A 235 -14.39 24.21 1.46
CA GLN A 235 -15.49 24.33 0.50
C GLN A 235 -15.94 25.78 0.34
N GLY A 236 -15.82 26.34 -0.88
CA GLY A 236 -16.60 27.49 -1.34
C GLY A 236 -16.27 28.88 -0.79
N MET A 237 -15.05 29.16 -0.29
CA MET A 237 -14.73 30.49 0.28
C MET A 237 -13.47 31.16 -0.30
N SER A 238 -13.52 32.49 -0.45
CA SER A 238 -12.39 33.30 -0.93
C SER A 238 -11.21 33.26 0.05
N LYS A 239 -9.98 33.43 -0.47
CA LYS A 239 -8.69 33.29 0.23
C LYS A 239 -8.56 34.05 1.58
N LYS A 240 -9.43 35.03 1.88
CA LYS A 240 -9.39 35.86 3.11
C LYS A 240 -10.04 35.26 4.37
N LYS A 241 -10.73 34.12 4.32
CA LYS A 241 -11.46 33.53 5.48
C LYS A 241 -11.07 32.07 5.82
N LYS A 242 -9.89 31.60 5.43
CA LYS A 242 -9.45 30.19 5.59
C LYS A 242 -9.19 29.73 7.04
N LYS A 243 -9.15 30.60 8.06
CA LYS A 243 -8.88 30.17 9.44
C LYS A 243 -10.15 29.70 10.16
N GLY A 244 -10.38 28.38 10.16
CA GLY A 244 -11.24 27.71 11.17
C GLY A 244 -12.39 26.82 10.68
N GLN A 245 -12.58 26.62 9.37
CA GLN A 245 -13.68 25.80 8.82
C GLN A 245 -13.24 24.86 7.69
N GLY A 246 -12.01 24.36 7.74
CA GLY A 246 -11.58 23.30 6.83
C GLY A 246 -12.21 21.96 7.23
N VAL A 247 -12.72 21.21 6.26
CA VAL A 247 -13.14 19.82 6.47
C VAL A 247 -11.92 18.94 6.22
N LEU A 248 -11.58 18.09 7.17
CA LEU A 248 -10.53 17.10 7.00
C LEU A 248 -11.06 15.97 6.13
N GLN A 249 -10.53 15.86 4.91
CA GLN A 249 -10.83 14.76 3.99
C GLN A 249 -9.71 13.72 4.09
N THR A 250 -10.11 12.47 4.33
CA THR A 250 -9.20 11.31 4.33
C THR A 250 -9.36 10.58 3.01
N THR A 251 -8.25 10.24 2.37
CA THR A 251 -8.19 9.41 1.16
C THR A 251 -7.37 8.16 1.49
N TYR A 252 -7.83 7.00 1.04
CA TYR A 252 -7.15 5.73 1.25
C TYR A 252 -6.25 5.41 0.06
N VAL A 253 -5.07 4.84 0.30
CA VAL A 253 -4.20 4.38 -0.79
C VAL A 253 -4.84 3.19 -1.50
N ASN A 254 -5.29 2.23 -0.70
CA ASN A 254 -6.10 1.11 -1.14
C ASN A 254 -7.56 1.42 -0.80
N VAL A 255 -8.38 1.70 -1.80
CA VAL A 255 -9.77 2.15 -1.62
C VAL A 255 -10.64 1.14 -0.86
N GLU A 256 -10.35 -0.15 -1.01
CA GLU A 256 -10.99 -1.25 -0.29
C GLU A 256 -10.80 -1.20 1.23
N GLU A 257 -9.73 -0.55 1.71
CA GLU A 257 -9.40 -0.44 3.13
C GLU A 257 -10.36 0.50 3.88
N GLU A 258 -11.12 1.34 3.16
CA GLU A 258 -12.20 2.14 3.75
C GLU A 258 -13.21 1.25 4.48
N PHE A 259 -13.59 0.12 3.88
CA PHE A 259 -14.55 -0.83 4.47
C PHE A 259 -14.03 -1.49 5.74
N PHE A 260 -12.71 -1.71 5.83
CA PHE A 260 -12.07 -2.22 7.04
C PHE A 260 -12.13 -1.18 8.17
N VAL A 261 -11.88 0.09 7.87
CA VAL A 261 -11.92 1.20 8.85
C VAL A 261 -13.34 1.50 9.34
N GLU A 262 -14.35 1.30 8.49
CA GLU A 262 -15.76 1.43 8.86
C GLU A 262 -16.20 0.36 9.87
N GLU A 263 -15.79 -0.89 9.66
CA GLU A 263 -16.19 -2.03 10.48
C GLU A 263 -15.29 -2.26 11.71
N ALA A 264 -14.15 -1.56 11.79
CA ALA A 264 -13.18 -1.67 12.88
C ALA A 264 -13.81 -1.45 14.27
N ASP A 265 -13.44 -2.31 15.22
CA ASP A 265 -13.88 -2.20 16.61
C ASP A 265 -13.09 -1.14 17.39
N LEU A 266 -11.79 -1.04 17.08
CA LEU A 266 -10.91 -0.02 17.64
C LEU A 266 -10.02 0.52 16.52
N LYS A 267 -9.75 1.82 16.57
CA LYS A 267 -8.81 2.46 15.66
C LYS A 267 -8.15 3.66 16.29
N PHE A 268 -6.90 3.89 15.89
CA PHE A 268 -6.20 5.15 16.12
C PHE A 268 -5.34 5.46 14.90
N GLU A 269 -4.85 6.68 14.85
CA GLU A 269 -4.13 7.18 13.67
C GLU A 269 -2.94 8.00 14.10
N TYR A 270 -1.87 7.95 13.32
CA TYR A 270 -0.67 8.74 13.56
C TYR A 270 -0.10 9.28 12.24
N SER A 271 0.48 10.48 12.30
CA SER A 271 1.15 11.09 11.15
C SER A 271 2.50 10.42 10.94
N VAL A 272 2.86 10.22 9.67
CA VAL A 272 4.19 9.76 9.25
C VAL A 272 4.91 10.79 8.36
N GLU A 273 4.44 12.04 8.39
CA GLU A 273 4.99 13.17 7.61
C GLU A 273 6.51 13.31 7.77
N HIS A 274 7.03 13.11 8.99
CA HIS A 274 8.48 13.21 9.28
C HIS A 274 9.25 11.89 9.11
N GLU A 275 8.56 10.80 8.79
CA GLU A 275 9.17 9.48 8.60
C GLU A 275 9.45 9.18 7.12
N HIS A 276 8.86 9.95 6.20
CA HIS A 276 9.17 9.89 4.77
C HIS A 276 10.46 10.67 4.48
N ASP A 277 11.45 10.05 3.82
CA ASP A 277 12.59 10.79 3.30
C ASP A 277 12.12 11.57 2.06
N SER A 278 11.60 12.78 2.29
CA SER A 278 11.45 13.74 1.19
C SER A 278 12.86 14.20 0.78
N VAL A 279 13.39 13.66 -0.32
CA VAL A 279 14.57 14.18 -1.03
C VAL A 279 14.31 15.60 -1.60
N VAL A 280 13.10 16.13 -1.40
CA VAL A 280 12.74 17.52 -1.72
C VAL A 280 12.62 18.30 -0.41
N ASP A 281 13.75 18.61 0.24
CA ASP A 281 13.84 19.67 1.27
C ASP A 281 13.82 21.05 0.60
N GLY A 282 12.82 21.25 -0.25
CA GLY A 282 12.44 22.55 -0.77
C GLY A 282 11.42 23.15 0.18
N LYS A 283 11.74 24.29 0.78
CA LYS A 283 10.74 25.14 1.45
C LYS A 283 9.82 25.74 0.38
N TRP A 284 8.87 24.96 -0.10
CA TRP A 284 7.75 25.46 -0.89
C TRP A 284 6.68 25.90 0.11
N ASP A 285 6.17 27.13 -0.08
CA ASP A 285 5.33 27.85 0.89
C ASP A 285 4.25 26.98 1.56
N ASP A 286 4.19 27.04 2.91
CA ASP A 286 3.23 26.38 3.82
C ASP A 286 1.72 26.73 3.57
N GLU A 287 1.35 27.25 2.39
CA GLU A 287 0.00 27.73 2.07
C GLU A 287 -0.80 26.84 1.09
N ASP A 288 -0.23 25.77 0.56
CA ASP A 288 -0.94 24.83 -0.29
C ASP A 288 -1.40 23.58 0.48
N ASN A 289 -2.56 23.05 0.07
CA ASN A 289 -3.26 21.94 0.70
C ASN A 289 -2.47 20.62 0.56
N GLU A 290 -1.36 20.50 1.27
CA GLU A 290 -0.48 19.35 1.16
C GLU A 290 -1.14 18.10 1.75
N MET A 291 -1.12 17.02 0.97
CA MET A 291 -1.65 15.72 1.36
C MET A 291 -0.71 15.11 2.40
N LYS A 292 -1.08 15.20 3.67
CA LYS A 292 -0.26 14.66 4.77
C LYS A 292 -0.42 13.15 4.87
N PRO A 293 0.68 12.36 4.90
CA PRO A 293 0.59 10.91 5.02
C PRO A 293 0.34 10.49 6.48
N TYR A 294 -0.60 9.58 6.65
CA TYR A 294 -0.98 8.98 7.92
C TYR A 294 -0.93 7.46 7.84
N ARG A 295 -0.88 6.85 9.01
CA ARG A 295 -1.17 5.43 9.21
C ARG A 295 -2.36 5.31 10.13
N THR A 296 -3.35 4.55 9.69
CA THR A 296 -4.52 4.19 10.49
C THR A 296 -4.33 2.76 10.96
N VAL A 297 -4.29 2.54 12.27
CA VAL A 297 -4.16 1.21 12.87
C VAL A 297 -5.53 0.80 13.36
N ILE A 298 -5.97 -0.39 12.95
CA ILE A 298 -7.28 -0.92 13.33
C ILE A 298 -7.15 -2.29 14.00
N LEU A 299 -8.10 -2.57 14.90
CA LEU A 299 -8.44 -3.91 15.35
C LEU A 299 -9.86 -4.23 14.87
N LEU A 300 -9.98 -5.29 14.09
CA LEU A 300 -11.23 -5.81 13.55
C LEU A 300 -11.53 -7.17 14.19
N LYS A 301 -12.72 -7.38 14.77
CA LYS A 301 -13.10 -8.74 15.21
C LYS A 301 -13.18 -9.70 14.03
N ALA A 302 -12.80 -10.95 14.27
CA ALA A 302 -12.69 -11.94 13.20
C ALA A 302 -14.01 -12.28 12.49
N ASP A 303 -15.14 -12.16 13.19
CA ASP A 303 -16.48 -12.38 12.62
C ASP A 303 -16.87 -11.33 11.56
N LYS A 304 -16.23 -10.15 11.58
CA LYS A 304 -16.48 -9.06 10.62
C LYS A 304 -15.66 -9.16 9.34
N LEU A 305 -14.61 -9.99 9.29
CA LEU A 305 -13.75 -10.10 8.11
C LEU A 305 -14.56 -10.49 6.86
N ASN A 306 -15.42 -11.49 6.97
CA ASN A 306 -16.28 -11.93 5.86
C ASN A 306 -17.25 -10.82 5.40
N THR A 307 -17.76 -10.02 6.33
CA THR A 307 -18.64 -8.88 6.03
C THR A 307 -17.90 -7.83 5.20
N VAL A 308 -16.68 -7.47 5.62
CA VAL A 308 -15.85 -6.50 4.90
C VAL A 308 -15.51 -6.99 3.50
N VAL A 309 -15.06 -8.24 3.37
CA VAL A 309 -14.71 -8.82 2.05
C VAL A 309 -15.93 -8.90 1.13
N THR A 310 -17.12 -9.13 1.67
CA THR A 310 -18.36 -9.08 0.89
C THR A 310 -18.65 -7.68 0.38
N LYS A 311 -18.50 -6.63 1.22
CA LYS A 311 -18.63 -5.24 0.77
C LYS A 311 -17.62 -4.88 -0.32
N THR A 312 -16.36 -5.28 -0.14
CA THR A 312 -15.30 -5.09 -1.15
C THR A 312 -15.68 -5.75 -2.47
N ARG A 313 -16.22 -6.98 -2.44
CA ARG A 313 -16.71 -7.67 -3.64
C ARG A 313 -17.83 -6.90 -4.32
N ASP A 314 -18.84 -6.46 -3.57
CA ASP A 314 -20.01 -5.79 -4.13
C ASP A 314 -19.68 -4.44 -4.80
N GLU A 315 -18.66 -3.74 -4.30
CA GLU A 315 -18.17 -2.47 -4.87
C GLU A 315 -17.35 -2.68 -6.16
N PHE A 316 -16.44 -3.66 -6.18
CA PHE A 316 -15.50 -3.85 -7.31
C PHE A 316 -15.93 -4.91 -8.33
N SER A 317 -17.09 -5.57 -8.15
CA SER A 317 -17.66 -6.50 -9.14
C SER A 317 -18.54 -5.83 -10.20
N GLN A 318 -18.64 -4.49 -10.18
CA GLN A 318 -19.41 -3.67 -11.14
C GLN A 318 -18.50 -3.05 -12.20
#